data_AF-A8UV98-F1
#
_entry.id   AF-A8UV98-F1
#
_cell.length_a   1.000
_cell.length_b   1.000
_cell.length_c   1.000
_cell.angle_alpha   90.00
_cell.angle_beta   90.00
_cell.angle_gamma   90.00
#
_symmetry.space_group_name_H-M   'P 1'
#
loop_
_entity.id
_entity.type
_entity.pdbx_description
1 polymer ?
#
loop_
_entity_poly.entity_id
_entity_poly.type
_entity_poly.pdbx_seq_one_letter_code
_entity_poly.pdbx_strand_id
1 'polypeptide(L)'
;MEDLVGFQTLRDNLSPDRDFFVQYKPKFQEVFLKYLSDEKPKLLSSQSLNTLVDKLYLMMFSFNRDPTQELSEFSYRLANYEIDLRAILSKALLEMLKDYIDHVINTGANHDRIKAFVSLIDLYISAVESAYTRYINELRNEVKKKDKVRVEGERGLIIEFFENQFSQGKRNIEIITFYKEVPIICRSKIIDIEEGTLTVSLCDLKVFNVDDEVYIKHINLPKTVAVVIRDIDNRNEVMEVELVGFVELPQERRGYVRVAPKEPIRAEIRKGNHTLSGSITDISVGGVGIYTKDTGELSEGNLVEVSFRLPKGEVKTEAVVKHLDAYENGFRVGLSYELDLRKEEIVSDYVMERQFEILRELKGS
;
A
#
# COMPACT_ATOMS: atom_id res chain seq x y z
N MET A 1 -18.20 18.68 -20.86
CA MET A 1 -18.14 17.80 -22.04
C MET A 1 -17.92 18.70 -23.24
N GLU A 2 -16.67 19.07 -23.49
CA GLU A 2 -16.28 19.62 -24.79
C GLU A 2 -16.27 18.45 -25.77
N ASP A 3 -16.88 18.63 -26.95
CA ASP A 3 -16.90 17.62 -28.00
C ASP A 3 -15.46 17.21 -28.33
N LEU A 4 -15.15 15.92 -28.19
CA LEU A 4 -13.90 15.34 -28.67
C LEU A 4 -13.85 15.55 -30.20
N VAL A 5 -13.10 16.55 -30.63
CA VAL A 5 -12.83 16.79 -32.04
C VAL A 5 -12.17 15.55 -32.61
N GLY A 6 -12.84 14.88 -33.55
CA GLY A 6 -12.33 13.64 -34.14
C GLY A 6 -10.98 13.84 -34.84
N PHE A 7 -10.13 12.80 -34.84
CA PHE A 7 -8.80 12.82 -35.46
C PHE A 7 -8.81 13.38 -36.89
N GLN A 8 -9.86 13.05 -37.66
CA GLN A 8 -10.08 13.53 -39.01
C GLN A 8 -10.11 15.07 -39.08
N THR A 9 -10.83 15.73 -38.17
CA THR A 9 -10.93 17.19 -38.10
C THR A 9 -9.60 17.82 -37.67
N LEU A 10 -8.90 17.22 -36.71
CA LEU A 10 -7.56 17.67 -36.30
C LEU A 10 -6.56 17.59 -37.45
N ARG A 11 -6.57 16.48 -38.18
CA ARG A 11 -5.75 16.25 -39.37
C ARG A 11 -6.03 17.32 -40.43
N ASP A 12 -7.29 17.57 -40.75
CA ASP A 12 -7.65 18.49 -41.82
C ASP A 12 -7.22 19.93 -41.47
N ASN A 13 -7.29 20.32 -40.19
CA ASN A 13 -6.80 21.62 -39.69
C ASN A 13 -5.26 21.77 -39.74
N LEU A 14 -4.52 20.67 -39.56
CA LEU A 14 -3.05 20.65 -39.54
C LEU A 14 -2.41 20.34 -40.90
N SER A 15 -3.18 19.80 -41.84
CA SER A 15 -2.74 19.42 -43.19
C SER A 15 -2.00 20.55 -43.95
N PRO A 16 -2.39 21.84 -43.84
CA PRO A 16 -1.65 22.93 -44.48
C PRO A 16 -0.19 23.07 -44.02
N ASP A 17 0.13 22.60 -42.81
CA ASP A 17 1.47 22.71 -42.21
C ASP A 17 2.23 21.38 -42.24
N ARG A 18 1.83 20.45 -43.12
CA ARG A 18 2.48 19.13 -43.24
C ARG A 18 4.01 19.23 -43.38
N ASP A 19 4.50 20.23 -44.11
CA ASP A 19 5.92 20.45 -44.31
C ASP A 19 6.67 20.74 -43.00
N PHE A 20 6.03 21.44 -42.03
CA PHE A 20 6.59 21.63 -40.70
C PHE A 20 6.83 20.27 -40.03
N PHE A 21 5.82 19.40 -39.98
CA PHE A 21 5.95 18.07 -39.37
C PHE A 21 6.97 17.19 -40.10
N VAL A 22 7.10 17.29 -41.41
CA VAL A 22 8.13 16.53 -42.14
C VAL A 22 9.54 17.02 -41.78
N GLN A 23 9.74 18.34 -41.77
CA GLN A 23 11.04 18.96 -41.48
C GLN A 23 11.43 18.86 -40.00
N TYR A 24 10.45 18.80 -39.09
CA TYR A 24 10.69 18.74 -37.65
C TYR A 24 11.19 17.37 -37.16
N LYS A 25 11.04 16.32 -37.97
CA LYS A 25 11.38 14.94 -37.60
C LYS A 25 12.78 14.78 -36.96
N PRO A 26 13.88 15.33 -37.52
CA PRO A 26 15.20 15.17 -36.94
C PRO A 26 15.31 15.79 -35.53
N LYS A 27 14.71 16.98 -35.34
CA LYS A 27 14.69 17.65 -34.04
C LYS A 27 13.85 16.88 -33.02
N PHE A 28 12.69 16.35 -33.42
CA PHE A 28 11.92 15.46 -32.55
C PHE A 28 12.75 14.26 -32.10
N GLN A 29 13.48 13.62 -33.01
CA GLN A 29 14.31 12.46 -32.67
C GLN A 29 15.39 12.81 -31.65
N GLU A 30 16.10 13.92 -31.86
CA GLU A 30 17.10 14.43 -30.93
C GLU A 30 16.51 14.67 -29.52
N VAL A 31 15.41 15.42 -29.46
CA VAL A 31 14.73 15.77 -28.20
C VAL A 31 14.20 14.53 -27.49
N PHE A 32 13.58 13.61 -28.22
CA PHE A 32 13.04 12.38 -27.66
C PHE A 32 14.15 11.47 -27.13
N LEU A 33 15.25 11.29 -27.87
CA LEU A 33 16.39 10.46 -27.44
C LEU A 33 17.11 11.06 -26.23
N LYS A 34 17.17 12.39 -26.14
CA LYS A 34 17.69 13.10 -24.96
C LYS A 34 16.89 12.71 -23.72
N TYR A 35 15.57 12.88 -23.75
CA TYR A 35 14.72 12.52 -22.60
C TYR A 35 14.68 11.02 -22.31
N LEU A 36 14.80 10.18 -23.33
CA LEU A 36 14.89 8.73 -23.14
C LEU A 36 16.22 8.32 -22.49
N SER A 37 17.32 9.02 -22.77
CA SER A 37 18.63 8.75 -22.16
C SER A 37 18.66 9.09 -20.68
N ASP A 38 17.91 10.12 -20.26
CA ASP A 38 17.75 10.50 -18.85
C ASP A 38 17.07 9.40 -18.02
N GLU A 39 16.18 8.61 -18.64
CA GLU A 39 15.45 7.49 -18.02
C GLU A 39 16.29 6.20 -17.89
N LYS A 40 17.50 6.14 -18.48
CA LYS A 40 18.42 4.98 -18.44
C LYS A 40 17.74 3.62 -18.74
N PRO A 41 17.06 3.46 -19.88
CA PRO A 41 16.34 2.24 -20.21
C PRO A 41 17.30 1.05 -20.26
N LYS A 42 16.91 -0.04 -19.58
CA LYS A 42 17.64 -1.30 -19.71
C LYS A 42 17.43 -1.84 -21.13
N LEU A 43 18.49 -2.42 -21.71
CA LEU A 43 18.42 -3.43 -22.79
C LEU A 43 18.21 -2.99 -24.25
N LEU A 44 18.28 -1.72 -24.64
CA LEU A 44 18.21 -1.34 -26.07
C LEU A 44 19.53 -0.74 -26.58
N SER A 45 20.02 -1.26 -27.72
CA SER A 45 21.14 -0.66 -28.44
C SER A 45 20.72 0.68 -29.06
N SER A 46 21.68 1.59 -29.31
CA SER A 46 21.40 2.89 -29.92
C SER A 46 20.68 2.77 -31.28
N GLN A 47 20.95 1.71 -32.05
CA GLN A 47 20.27 1.44 -33.32
C GLN A 47 18.79 1.05 -33.14
N SER A 48 18.49 0.25 -32.11
CA SER A 48 17.12 -0.11 -31.76
C SER A 48 16.33 1.10 -31.26
N LEU A 49 16.97 1.99 -30.51
CA LEU A 49 16.36 3.24 -30.04
C LEU A 49 16.00 4.17 -31.20
N ASN A 50 16.93 4.40 -32.13
CA ASN A 50 16.65 5.21 -33.33
C ASN A 50 15.47 4.65 -34.13
N THR A 51 15.45 3.34 -34.36
CA THR A 51 14.35 2.65 -35.08
C THR A 51 13.01 2.80 -34.36
N LEU A 52 13.01 2.71 -33.03
CA LEU A 52 11.84 2.89 -32.18
C LEU A 52 11.28 4.31 -32.32
N VAL A 53 12.13 5.33 -32.20
CA VAL A 53 11.73 6.73 -32.30
C VAL A 53 11.25 7.07 -33.72
N ASP A 54 11.94 6.56 -34.75
CA ASP A 54 11.51 6.68 -36.15
C ASP A 54 10.10 6.15 -36.36
N LYS A 55 9.83 4.94 -35.85
CA LYS A 55 8.54 4.29 -35.97
C LYS A 55 7.44 5.06 -35.23
N LEU A 56 7.74 5.52 -34.01
CA LEU A 56 6.83 6.34 -33.21
C LEU A 56 6.46 7.64 -33.94
N TYR A 57 7.46 8.34 -34.48
CA TYR A 57 7.23 9.59 -35.20
C TYR A 57 6.36 9.39 -36.44
N LEU A 58 6.67 8.39 -37.26
CA LEU A 58 5.90 8.09 -38.47
C LEU A 58 4.47 7.65 -38.14
N MET A 59 4.30 6.89 -37.05
CA MET A 59 2.98 6.50 -36.56
C MET A 59 2.14 7.73 -36.23
N MET A 60 2.69 8.69 -35.49
CA MET A 60 1.97 9.88 -35.07
C MET A 60 1.75 10.87 -36.24
N PHE A 61 2.79 11.22 -36.97
CA PHE A 61 2.78 12.36 -37.89
C PHE A 61 2.71 11.99 -39.38
N SER A 62 2.40 10.74 -39.72
CA SER A 62 2.11 10.39 -41.13
C SER A 62 0.76 10.93 -41.61
N PHE A 63 -0.17 11.22 -40.68
CA PHE A 63 -1.53 11.70 -40.94
C PHE A 63 -2.39 10.82 -41.86
N ASN A 64 -1.93 9.61 -42.19
CA ASN A 64 -2.63 8.72 -43.13
C ASN A 64 -3.84 8.01 -42.50
N ARG A 65 -3.81 7.80 -41.17
CA ARG A 65 -4.85 7.15 -40.38
C ARG A 65 -4.76 7.59 -38.92
N ASP A 66 -5.82 7.36 -38.17
CA ASP A 66 -5.82 7.56 -36.71
C ASP A 66 -4.83 6.57 -36.06
N PRO A 67 -3.77 7.05 -35.37
CA PRO A 67 -2.76 6.20 -34.79
C PRO A 67 -3.06 5.78 -33.35
N THR A 68 -4.17 6.21 -32.74
CA THR A 68 -4.45 6.01 -31.29
C THR A 68 -4.36 4.55 -30.85
N GLN A 69 -4.96 3.62 -31.61
CA GLN A 69 -4.89 2.19 -31.31
C GLN A 69 -3.46 1.65 -31.42
N GLU A 70 -2.74 2.02 -32.49
CA GLU A 70 -1.36 1.56 -32.71
C GLU A 70 -0.40 2.13 -31.68
N LEU A 71 -0.60 3.39 -31.30
CA LEU A 71 0.15 4.08 -30.26
C LEU A 71 -0.11 3.45 -28.89
N SER A 72 -1.35 3.09 -28.60
CA SER A 72 -1.71 2.36 -27.38
C SER A 72 -1.01 1.01 -27.31
N GLU A 73 -1.06 0.19 -28.37
CA GLU A 73 -0.37 -1.11 -28.41
C GLU A 73 1.16 -0.99 -28.39
N PHE A 74 1.70 0.07 -28.99
CA PHE A 74 3.12 0.37 -28.91
C PHE A 74 3.54 0.75 -27.48
N SER A 75 2.78 1.63 -26.84
CA SER A 75 2.99 2.09 -25.46
C SER A 75 2.93 0.93 -24.47
N TYR A 76 1.93 0.06 -24.61
CA TYR A 76 1.79 -1.14 -23.79
C TYR A 76 3.03 -2.06 -23.88
N ARG A 77 3.59 -2.24 -25.08
CA ARG A 77 4.83 -3.01 -25.25
C ARG A 77 6.03 -2.33 -24.59
N LEU A 78 6.15 -1.01 -24.68
CA LEU A 78 7.25 -0.28 -24.03
C LEU A 78 7.16 -0.32 -22.51
N ALA A 79 5.95 -0.33 -21.94
CA ALA A 79 5.76 -0.51 -20.50
C ALA A 79 6.36 -1.84 -19.99
N ASN A 80 6.30 -2.92 -20.79
CA ASN A 80 6.95 -4.19 -20.47
C ASN A 80 8.49 -4.12 -20.43
N TYR A 81 9.09 -3.08 -21.02
CA TYR A 81 10.54 -2.82 -20.99
C TYR A 81 10.92 -1.74 -19.97
N GLU A 82 10.03 -1.39 -19.04
CA GLU A 82 10.24 -0.34 -18.02
C GLU A 82 10.50 1.06 -18.62
N ILE A 83 10.08 1.31 -19.86
CA ILE A 83 10.22 2.63 -20.50
C ILE A 83 8.96 3.45 -20.19
N ASP A 84 9.09 4.66 -19.63
CA ASP A 84 7.99 5.62 -19.45
C ASP A 84 7.82 6.50 -20.69
N LEU A 85 7.13 5.96 -21.71
CA LEU A 85 6.82 6.69 -22.92
C LEU A 85 6.00 7.96 -22.64
N ARG A 86 5.14 7.97 -21.61
CA ARG A 86 4.29 9.12 -21.32
C ARG A 86 5.13 10.34 -20.98
N ALA A 87 6.06 10.20 -20.03
CA ALA A 87 6.92 11.30 -19.60
C ALA A 87 7.80 11.82 -20.74
N ILE A 88 8.41 10.91 -21.50
CA ILE A 88 9.30 11.23 -22.62
C ILE A 88 8.52 11.93 -23.75
N LEU A 89 7.39 11.36 -24.15
CA LEU A 89 6.59 11.88 -25.25
C LEU A 89 5.97 13.24 -24.91
N SER A 90 5.49 13.42 -23.68
CA SER A 90 4.93 14.70 -23.23
C SER A 90 5.95 15.82 -23.37
N LYS A 91 7.19 15.60 -22.91
CA LYS A 91 8.26 16.60 -23.01
C LYS A 91 8.62 16.90 -24.46
N ALA A 92 8.77 15.87 -25.30
CA ALA A 92 9.09 16.05 -26.71
C ALA A 92 7.98 16.80 -27.49
N LEU A 93 6.72 16.49 -27.20
CA LEU A 93 5.56 17.16 -27.83
C LEU A 93 5.39 18.61 -27.36
N LEU A 94 5.66 18.91 -26.09
CA LEU A 94 5.64 20.30 -25.59
C LEU A 94 6.72 21.15 -26.23
N GLU A 95 7.91 20.59 -26.46
CA GLU A 95 8.98 21.29 -27.18
C GLU A 95 8.59 21.53 -28.64
N MET A 96 7.98 20.54 -29.29
CA MET A 96 7.43 20.68 -30.64
C MET A 96 6.29 21.70 -30.71
N LEU A 97 5.41 21.74 -29.71
CA LEU A 97 4.31 22.72 -29.63
C LEU A 97 4.85 24.14 -29.58
N LYS A 98 5.90 24.39 -28.78
CA LYS A 98 6.55 25.69 -28.71
C LYS A 98 7.04 26.13 -30.10
N ASP A 99 7.78 25.28 -30.79
CA ASP A 99 8.31 25.62 -32.12
C ASP A 99 7.21 25.74 -33.19
N TYR A 100 6.12 24.98 -33.05
CA TYR A 100 4.97 25.09 -33.93
C TYR A 100 4.22 26.42 -33.74
N ILE A 101 4.12 26.92 -32.51
CA ILE A 101 3.55 28.25 -32.24
C ILE A 101 4.37 29.33 -32.98
N ASP A 102 5.70 29.28 -32.90
CA ASP A 102 6.58 30.20 -33.62
C ASP A 102 6.39 30.09 -35.14
N HIS A 103 6.23 28.87 -35.67
CA HIS A 103 5.92 28.66 -37.09
C HIS A 103 4.59 29.29 -37.52
N VAL A 104 3.52 29.11 -36.74
CA VAL A 104 2.19 29.68 -37.02
C VAL A 104 2.24 31.21 -36.99
N ILE A 105 2.95 31.80 -36.03
CA ILE A 105 3.14 33.26 -35.91
C ILE A 105 3.88 33.79 -37.15
N ASN A 106 5.00 33.16 -37.52
CA ASN A 106 5.85 33.62 -38.62
C ASN A 106 5.18 33.49 -40.00
N THR A 107 4.26 32.53 -40.16
CA THR A 107 3.51 32.33 -41.40
C THR A 107 2.22 33.13 -41.47
N GLY A 108 1.83 33.81 -40.39
CA GLY A 108 0.56 34.53 -40.29
C GLY A 108 -0.67 33.62 -40.34
N ALA A 109 -0.49 32.34 -39.99
CA ALA A 109 -1.56 31.34 -40.02
C ALA A 109 -2.56 31.53 -38.86
N ASN A 110 -3.76 30.97 -39.01
CA ASN A 110 -4.81 31.09 -38.00
C ASN A 110 -4.44 30.34 -36.71
N HIS A 111 -4.62 31.00 -35.55
CA HIS A 111 -4.43 30.44 -34.22
C HIS A 111 -5.22 29.14 -33.94
N ASP A 112 -6.30 28.87 -34.67
CA ASP A 112 -7.04 27.60 -34.57
C ASP A 112 -6.17 26.37 -34.91
N ARG A 113 -5.09 26.55 -35.66
CA ARG A 113 -4.11 25.48 -35.92
C ARG A 113 -3.35 25.07 -34.67
N ILE A 114 -3.00 26.03 -33.80
CA ILE A 114 -2.35 25.74 -32.50
C ILE A 114 -3.31 24.93 -31.63
N LYS A 115 -4.59 25.31 -31.57
CA LYS A 115 -5.62 24.54 -30.85
C LYS A 115 -5.72 23.10 -31.38
N ALA A 116 -5.75 22.95 -32.71
CA ALA A 116 -5.78 21.62 -33.33
C ALA A 116 -4.55 20.77 -32.96
N PHE A 117 -3.35 21.38 -32.86
CA PHE A 117 -2.16 20.64 -32.45
C PHE A 117 -2.18 20.27 -30.96
N VAL A 118 -2.65 21.16 -30.08
CA VAL A 118 -2.83 20.83 -28.65
C VAL A 118 -3.80 19.67 -28.48
N SER A 119 -4.95 19.70 -29.16
CA SER A 119 -5.90 18.59 -29.11
C SER A 119 -5.33 17.29 -29.68
N LEU A 120 -4.44 17.36 -30.66
CA LEU A 120 -3.74 16.19 -31.18
C LEU A 120 -2.75 15.61 -30.17
N ILE A 121 -2.01 16.47 -29.45
CA ILE A 121 -1.14 16.05 -28.35
C ILE A 121 -1.95 15.36 -27.26
N ASP A 122 -3.07 15.96 -26.83
CA ASP A 122 -3.95 15.39 -25.81
C ASP A 122 -4.49 14.01 -26.23
N LEU A 123 -4.87 13.86 -27.51
CA LEU A 123 -5.31 12.59 -28.08
C LEU A 123 -4.21 11.52 -27.97
N TYR A 124 -2.96 11.87 -28.32
CA TYR A 124 -1.84 10.95 -28.23
C TYR A 124 -1.48 10.58 -26.80
N ILE A 125 -1.41 11.57 -25.89
CA ILE A 125 -1.13 11.32 -24.48
C ILE A 125 -2.22 10.44 -23.86
N SER A 126 -3.49 10.70 -24.16
CA SER A 126 -4.62 9.88 -23.70
C SER A 126 -4.51 8.42 -24.16
N ALA A 127 -4.07 8.19 -25.41
CA ALA A 127 -3.84 6.84 -25.94
C ALA A 127 -2.70 6.11 -25.20
N VAL A 128 -1.60 6.82 -24.90
CA VAL A 128 -0.49 6.29 -24.10
C VAL A 128 -0.94 5.99 -22.67
N GLU A 129 -1.64 6.90 -21.99
CA GLU A 129 -2.12 6.72 -20.62
C GLU A 129 -3.08 5.55 -20.46
N SER A 130 -3.97 5.36 -21.45
CA SER A 130 -4.88 4.22 -21.50
C SER A 130 -4.10 2.89 -21.54
N ALA A 131 -2.99 2.84 -22.29
CA ALA A 131 -2.14 1.66 -22.36
C ALA A 131 -1.42 1.35 -21.04
N TYR A 132 -0.90 2.37 -20.35
CA TYR A 132 -0.29 2.19 -19.01
C TYR A 132 -1.31 1.73 -17.99
N THR A 133 -2.52 2.30 -18.03
CA THR A 133 -3.62 1.88 -17.14
C THR A 133 -3.96 0.41 -17.35
N ARG A 134 -4.05 -0.04 -18.62
CA ARG A 134 -4.24 -1.46 -18.96
C ARG A 134 -3.13 -2.34 -18.39
N TYR A 135 -1.87 -1.97 -18.64
CA TYR A 135 -0.69 -2.70 -18.16
C TYR A 135 -0.65 -2.84 -16.62
N ILE A 136 -0.87 -1.74 -15.89
CA ILE A 136 -0.89 -1.74 -14.43
C ILE A 136 -2.01 -2.64 -13.88
N ASN A 137 -3.18 -2.62 -14.50
CA ASN A 137 -4.30 -3.45 -14.08
C ASN A 137 -4.03 -4.94 -14.32
N GLU A 138 -3.38 -5.30 -15.42
CA GLU A 138 -2.96 -6.69 -15.69
C GLU A 138 -1.91 -7.16 -14.68
N LEU A 139 -0.88 -6.37 -14.41
CA LEU A 139 0.11 -6.67 -13.37
C LEU A 139 -0.55 -6.90 -12.00
N ARG A 140 -1.49 -6.02 -11.60
CA ARG A 140 -2.25 -6.18 -10.35
C ARG A 140 -3.04 -7.49 -10.33
N ASN A 141 -3.65 -7.87 -11.44
CA ASN A 141 -4.39 -9.12 -11.55
C ASN A 141 -3.49 -10.35 -11.49
N GLU A 142 -2.30 -10.30 -12.09
CA GLU A 142 -1.31 -11.37 -11.98
C GLU A 142 -0.79 -11.54 -10.55
N VAL A 143 -0.51 -10.44 -9.85
CA VAL A 143 -0.12 -10.47 -8.43
C VAL A 143 -1.23 -11.11 -7.60
N LYS A 144 -2.48 -10.64 -7.74
CA LYS A 144 -3.64 -11.23 -7.03
C LYS A 144 -3.81 -12.72 -7.30
N LYS A 145 -3.62 -13.17 -8.54
CA LYS A 145 -3.71 -14.61 -8.90
C LYS A 145 -2.60 -15.41 -8.21
N LYS A 146 -1.36 -14.91 -8.23
CA LYS A 146 -0.23 -15.57 -7.56
C LYS A 146 -0.43 -15.65 -6.04
N ASP A 147 -0.94 -14.59 -5.43
CA ASP A 147 -1.26 -14.58 -3.99
C ASP A 147 -2.36 -15.59 -3.65
N LYS A 148 -3.43 -15.66 -4.45
CA LYS A 148 -4.50 -16.64 -4.25
C LYS A 148 -4.00 -18.09 -4.34
N VAL A 149 -3.21 -18.40 -5.38
CA VAL A 149 -2.62 -19.74 -5.54
C VAL A 149 -1.68 -20.08 -4.39
N ARG A 150 -0.90 -19.11 -3.90
CA ARG A 150 -0.04 -19.31 -2.72
C ARG A 150 -0.86 -19.63 -1.48
N VAL A 151 -1.92 -18.88 -1.21
CA VAL A 151 -2.79 -19.08 -0.03
C VAL A 151 -3.48 -20.44 -0.07
N GLU A 152 -4.01 -20.85 -1.23
CA GLU A 152 -4.63 -22.18 -1.39
C GLU A 152 -3.61 -23.32 -1.18
N GLY A 153 -2.38 -23.17 -1.70
CA GLY A 153 -1.30 -24.13 -1.48
C GLY A 153 -0.86 -24.20 -0.01
N GLU A 154 -0.75 -23.05 0.67
CA GLU A 154 -0.42 -22.99 2.10
C GLU A 154 -1.53 -23.62 2.96
N ARG A 155 -2.81 -23.37 2.66
CA ARG A 155 -3.94 -23.95 3.39
C ARG A 155 -3.91 -25.48 3.34
N GLY A 156 -3.62 -26.07 2.17
CA GLY A 156 -3.48 -27.53 2.05
C GLY A 156 -2.40 -28.11 2.95
N LEU A 157 -1.23 -27.48 3.01
CA LEU A 157 -0.13 -27.90 3.90
C LEU A 157 -0.48 -27.76 5.38
N ILE A 158 -1.24 -26.73 5.75
CA ILE A 158 -1.68 -26.51 7.13
C ILE A 158 -2.69 -27.59 7.54
N ILE A 159 -3.63 -27.95 6.66
CA ILE A 159 -4.61 -29.02 6.91
C ILE A 159 -3.88 -30.36 7.11
N GLU A 160 -3.02 -30.73 6.16
CA GLU A 160 -2.23 -31.98 6.23
C GLU A 160 -1.38 -32.04 7.52
N PHE A 161 -0.80 -30.89 7.91
CA PHE A 161 -0.05 -30.80 9.16
C PHE A 161 -0.92 -31.14 10.38
N PHE A 162 -2.10 -30.52 10.52
CA PHE A 162 -2.96 -30.74 11.68
C PHE A 162 -3.58 -32.14 11.69
N GLU A 163 -3.96 -32.70 10.54
CA GLU A 163 -4.40 -34.09 10.40
C GLU A 163 -3.32 -35.08 10.88
N ASN A 164 -2.06 -34.84 10.47
CA ASN A 164 -0.92 -35.64 10.92
C ASN A 164 -0.68 -35.49 12.43
N GLN A 165 -0.73 -34.27 12.98
CA GLN A 165 -0.59 -34.09 14.43
C GLN A 165 -1.72 -34.78 15.20
N PHE A 166 -2.95 -34.71 14.70
CA PHE A 166 -4.12 -35.33 15.30
C PHE A 166 -4.02 -36.85 15.35
N SER A 167 -3.63 -37.48 14.24
CA SER A 167 -3.42 -38.93 14.13
C SER A 167 -2.26 -39.44 15.00
N GLN A 168 -1.22 -38.61 15.22
CA GLN A 168 -0.13 -38.89 16.15
C GLN A 168 -0.48 -38.62 17.63
N GLY A 169 -1.70 -38.16 17.93
CA GLY A 169 -2.12 -37.81 19.30
C GLY A 169 -1.51 -36.50 19.84
N LYS A 170 -0.82 -35.72 19.00
CA LYS A 170 -0.20 -34.43 19.36
C LYS A 170 -1.20 -33.29 19.19
N ARG A 171 -2.21 -33.26 20.05
CA ARG A 171 -3.39 -32.39 19.86
C ARG A 171 -3.28 -31.00 20.52
N ASN A 172 -2.21 -30.73 21.26
CA ASN A 172 -2.08 -29.48 22.02
C ASN A 172 -1.69 -28.33 21.09
N ILE A 173 -2.44 -27.22 21.19
CA ILE A 173 -2.22 -25.99 20.44
C ILE A 173 -2.31 -24.78 21.38
N GLU A 174 -1.79 -23.65 20.95
CA GLU A 174 -2.00 -22.36 21.59
C GLU A 174 -2.84 -21.48 20.67
N ILE A 175 -4.02 -21.08 21.14
CA ILE A 175 -4.86 -20.07 20.49
C ILE A 175 -4.47 -18.72 21.06
N ILE A 176 -4.14 -17.78 20.20
CA ILE A 176 -3.70 -16.44 20.54
C ILE A 176 -4.73 -15.48 19.97
N THR A 177 -5.25 -14.62 20.83
CA THR A 177 -6.01 -13.43 20.44
C THR A 177 -5.41 -12.21 21.15
N PHE A 178 -5.85 -11.01 20.79
CA PHE A 178 -5.38 -9.77 21.40
C PHE A 178 -6.56 -9.02 21.98
N TYR A 179 -6.53 -8.79 23.29
CA TYR A 179 -7.53 -7.97 23.96
C TYR A 179 -6.86 -6.73 24.53
N LYS A 180 -7.25 -5.55 24.04
CA LYS A 180 -6.67 -4.26 24.45
C LYS A 180 -5.13 -4.23 24.31
N GLU A 181 -4.63 -4.75 23.19
CA GLU A 181 -3.21 -4.93 22.82
C GLU A 181 -2.42 -5.98 23.64
N VAL A 182 -3.05 -6.60 24.66
CA VAL A 182 -2.42 -7.66 25.44
C VAL A 182 -2.66 -9.01 24.76
N PRO A 183 -1.60 -9.79 24.45
CA PRO A 183 -1.78 -11.13 23.91
C PRO A 183 -2.42 -12.05 24.97
N ILE A 184 -3.54 -12.66 24.60
CA ILE A 184 -4.23 -13.65 25.40
C ILE A 184 -3.93 -15.02 24.80
N ILE A 185 -3.15 -15.81 25.54
CA ILE A 185 -2.73 -17.14 25.11
C ILE A 185 -3.59 -18.17 25.82
N CYS A 186 -4.33 -18.92 25.03
CA CYS A 186 -5.20 -20.00 25.44
C CYS A 186 -4.56 -21.33 25.03
N ARG A 187 -4.22 -22.17 26.01
CA ARG A 187 -3.81 -23.55 25.72
C ARG A 187 -5.07 -24.37 25.45
N SER A 188 -5.17 -24.88 24.22
CA SER A 188 -6.33 -25.62 23.73
C SER A 188 -5.89 -26.97 23.16
N LYS A 189 -6.87 -27.81 22.81
CA LYS A 189 -6.67 -29.10 22.18
C LYS A 189 -7.55 -29.22 20.94
N ILE A 190 -6.99 -29.81 19.89
CA ILE A 190 -7.76 -30.23 18.72
C ILE A 190 -8.60 -31.45 19.11
N ILE A 191 -9.91 -31.32 18.94
CA ILE A 191 -10.91 -32.35 19.23
C ILE A 191 -11.26 -33.10 17.95
N ASP A 192 -11.42 -32.36 16.85
CA ASP A 192 -11.74 -32.91 15.54
C ASP A 192 -11.21 -32.04 14.39
N ILE A 193 -11.13 -32.62 13.19
CA ILE A 193 -10.71 -31.96 11.95
C ILE A 193 -11.60 -32.44 10.82
N GLU A 194 -12.33 -31.52 10.19
CA GLU A 194 -13.20 -31.82 9.04
C GLU A 194 -13.11 -30.71 7.99
N GLU A 195 -12.81 -31.09 6.74
CA GLU A 195 -12.81 -30.21 5.55
C GLU A 195 -12.07 -28.86 5.72
N GLY A 196 -10.99 -28.83 6.51
CA GLY A 196 -10.20 -27.62 6.76
C GLY A 196 -10.74 -26.69 7.86
N THR A 197 -11.70 -27.20 8.64
CA THR A 197 -12.16 -26.64 9.90
C THR A 197 -11.58 -27.47 11.04
N LEU A 198 -11.10 -26.80 12.09
CA LEU A 198 -10.68 -27.46 13.33
C LEU A 198 -11.74 -27.23 14.40
N THR A 199 -12.15 -28.30 15.08
CA THR A 199 -12.91 -28.19 16.33
C THR A 199 -11.92 -28.25 17.48
N VAL A 200 -11.86 -27.19 18.28
CA VAL A 200 -10.88 -27.03 19.35
C VAL A 200 -11.58 -26.79 20.68
N SER A 201 -10.94 -27.19 21.79
CA SER A 201 -11.51 -26.93 23.12
C SER A 201 -11.53 -25.42 23.40
N LEU A 202 -12.69 -24.91 23.81
CA LEU A 202 -12.86 -23.54 24.25
C LEU A 202 -12.08 -23.31 25.55
N CYS A 203 -11.65 -22.08 25.82
CA CYS A 203 -11.15 -21.73 27.14
C CYS A 203 -12.14 -20.88 27.92
N ASP A 204 -11.89 -20.83 29.23
CA ASP A 204 -12.70 -20.11 30.21
C ASP A 204 -12.60 -18.57 30.11
N LEU A 205 -12.12 -18.02 28.98
CA LEU A 205 -11.99 -16.58 28.75
C LEU A 205 -13.05 -16.12 27.75
N LYS A 206 -13.90 -15.19 28.18
CA LYS A 206 -14.92 -14.55 27.32
C LYS A 206 -14.31 -13.47 26.42
N VAL A 207 -13.37 -13.87 25.57
CA VAL A 207 -12.67 -12.98 24.62
C VAL A 207 -12.98 -13.29 23.16
N PHE A 208 -13.57 -14.45 22.89
CA PHE A 208 -13.79 -14.94 21.55
C PHE A 208 -15.21 -14.63 21.08
N ASN A 209 -15.34 -14.12 19.86
CA ASN A 209 -16.61 -13.95 19.17
C ASN A 209 -16.56 -14.63 17.81
N VAL A 210 -17.74 -14.96 17.28
CA VAL A 210 -17.87 -15.43 15.91
C VAL A 210 -17.36 -14.36 14.94
N ASP A 211 -16.71 -14.79 13.87
CA ASP A 211 -16.03 -13.98 12.86
C ASP A 211 -14.77 -13.24 13.33
N ASP A 212 -14.35 -13.41 14.59
CA ASP A 212 -13.03 -12.91 15.04
C ASP A 212 -11.91 -13.70 14.34
N GLU A 213 -10.91 -12.97 13.84
CA GLU A 213 -9.63 -13.56 13.44
C GLU A 213 -8.79 -13.81 14.69
N VAL A 214 -8.38 -15.07 14.88
CA VAL A 214 -7.46 -15.50 15.94
C VAL A 214 -6.33 -16.31 15.35
N TYR A 215 -5.38 -16.70 16.19
CA TYR A 215 -4.12 -17.26 15.71
C TYR A 215 -3.80 -18.56 16.40
N ILE A 216 -3.39 -19.58 15.65
CA ILE A 216 -2.96 -20.86 16.19
C ILE A 216 -1.44 -20.95 16.12
N LYS A 217 -0.83 -21.27 17.26
CA LYS A 217 0.54 -21.73 17.37
C LYS A 217 0.60 -23.20 17.73
N HIS A 218 1.58 -23.87 17.12
CA HIS A 218 1.97 -25.22 17.47
C HIS A 218 3.49 -25.31 17.43
N ILE A 219 4.10 -26.04 18.38
CA ILE A 219 5.56 -26.11 18.53
C ILE A 219 6.30 -26.61 17.28
N ASN A 220 5.64 -27.46 16.49
CA ASN A 220 6.18 -28.03 15.24
C ASN A 220 5.78 -27.25 13.98
N LEU A 221 5.06 -26.13 14.09
CA LEU A 221 4.76 -25.28 12.94
C LEU A 221 5.87 -24.23 12.75
N PRO A 222 6.27 -23.94 11.51
CA PRO A 222 7.30 -22.94 11.23
C PRO A 222 6.79 -21.51 11.46
N LYS A 223 5.48 -21.29 11.35
CA LYS A 223 4.82 -19.99 11.48
C LYS A 223 3.46 -20.14 12.15
N THR A 224 2.98 -19.03 12.70
CA THR A 224 1.62 -18.90 13.23
C THR A 224 0.61 -19.04 12.10
N VAL A 225 -0.53 -19.65 12.37
CA VAL A 225 -1.63 -19.82 11.42
C VAL A 225 -2.76 -18.87 11.81
N ALA A 226 -3.24 -18.05 10.89
CA ALA A 226 -4.47 -17.29 11.08
C ALA A 226 -5.67 -18.20 10.86
N VAL A 227 -6.67 -18.04 11.72
CA VAL A 227 -7.95 -18.75 11.65
C VAL A 227 -9.09 -17.79 11.95
N VAL A 228 -10.28 -18.09 11.41
CA VAL A 228 -11.49 -17.33 11.72
C VAL A 228 -12.44 -18.21 12.52
N ILE A 229 -12.97 -17.68 13.61
CA ILE A 229 -13.96 -18.38 14.43
C ILE A 229 -15.29 -18.44 13.68
N ARG A 230 -15.81 -19.64 13.45
CA ARG A 230 -17.08 -19.86 12.74
C ARG A 230 -18.23 -20.16 13.66
N ASP A 231 -17.97 -20.89 14.75
CA ASP A 231 -18.97 -21.18 15.77
C ASP A 231 -18.34 -21.34 17.16
N ILE A 232 -19.13 -21.08 18.20
CA ILE A 232 -18.75 -21.27 19.60
C ILE A 232 -19.89 -21.99 20.34
N ASP A 233 -19.66 -23.25 20.68
CA ASP A 233 -20.58 -24.04 21.50
C ASP A 233 -20.13 -24.05 22.97
N ASN A 234 -20.70 -23.12 23.74
CA ASN A 234 -20.45 -23.00 25.18
C ASN A 234 -20.96 -24.21 26.00
N ARG A 235 -21.89 -25.03 25.48
CA ARG A 235 -22.40 -26.20 26.22
C ARG A 235 -21.44 -27.36 26.15
N ASN A 236 -20.84 -27.55 24.98
CA ASN A 236 -19.85 -28.61 24.75
C ASN A 236 -18.40 -28.13 24.99
N GLU A 237 -18.22 -26.85 25.34
CA GLU A 237 -16.91 -26.21 25.57
C GLU A 237 -16.00 -26.34 24.34
N VAL A 238 -16.54 -26.09 23.14
CA VAL A 238 -15.80 -26.17 21.88
C VAL A 238 -15.98 -24.93 21.02
N MET A 239 -15.03 -24.72 20.12
CA MET A 239 -15.03 -23.66 19.12
C MET A 239 -14.62 -24.25 17.77
N GLU A 240 -15.31 -23.85 16.72
CA GLU A 240 -14.98 -24.22 15.34
C GLU A 240 -14.22 -23.08 14.68
N VAL A 241 -13.05 -23.39 14.12
CA VAL A 241 -12.19 -22.41 13.47
C VAL A 241 -11.81 -22.84 12.05
N GLU A 242 -11.97 -21.92 11.11
CA GLU A 242 -11.58 -22.13 9.71
C GLU A 242 -10.12 -21.70 9.51
N LEU A 243 -9.33 -22.58 8.91
CA LEU A 243 -7.92 -22.31 8.58
C LEU A 243 -7.81 -21.31 7.41
N VAL A 244 -7.10 -20.20 7.62
CA VAL A 244 -6.88 -19.17 6.59
C VAL A 244 -5.53 -19.34 5.91
N GLY A 245 -4.44 -19.32 6.67
CA GLY A 245 -3.08 -19.35 6.10
C GLY A 245 -2.00 -19.00 7.12
N PHE A 246 -0.74 -19.06 6.70
CA PHE A 246 0.38 -18.65 7.55
C PHE A 246 0.45 -17.13 7.67
N VAL A 247 0.70 -16.65 8.88
CA VAL A 247 0.86 -15.22 9.18
C VAL A 247 2.07 -14.97 10.06
N GLU A 248 2.62 -13.77 9.94
CA GLU A 248 3.61 -13.26 10.88
C GLU A 248 2.92 -12.22 11.76
N LEU A 249 2.82 -12.49 13.05
CA LEU A 249 2.16 -11.59 13.99
C LEU A 249 3.02 -10.34 14.20
N PRO A 250 2.56 -9.14 13.81
CA PRO A 250 3.31 -7.91 14.03
C PRO A 250 3.64 -7.68 15.52
N GLN A 251 2.78 -8.17 16.40
CA GLN A 251 2.94 -8.07 17.86
C GLN A 251 4.12 -8.90 18.38
N GLU A 252 4.53 -9.97 17.71
CA GLU A 252 5.72 -10.75 18.09
C GLU A 252 7.03 -10.06 17.75
N ARG A 253 7.02 -9.13 16.79
CA ARG A 253 8.18 -8.31 16.45
C ARG A 253 8.39 -7.18 17.47
N ARG A 254 7.46 -6.97 18.40
CA ARG A 254 7.57 -5.92 19.41
C ARG A 254 8.54 -6.37 20.51
N GLY A 255 9.53 -5.53 20.81
CA GLY A 255 10.43 -5.75 21.96
C GLY A 255 9.76 -5.55 23.32
N TYR A 256 8.57 -4.93 23.35
CA TYR A 256 7.87 -4.56 24.58
C TYR A 256 6.36 -4.78 24.46
N VAL A 257 5.76 -5.27 25.54
CA VAL A 257 4.30 -5.43 25.62
C VAL A 257 3.63 -4.07 25.64
N ARG A 258 2.52 -3.95 24.91
CA ARG A 258 1.70 -2.74 24.85
C ARG A 258 0.37 -2.96 25.56
N VAL A 259 -0.21 -1.87 26.07
CA VAL A 259 -1.56 -1.87 26.64
C VAL A 259 -2.38 -0.72 26.07
N ALA A 260 -3.66 -0.95 25.83
CA ALA A 260 -4.61 0.14 25.61
C ALA A 260 -5.01 0.79 26.95
N PRO A 261 -4.99 2.13 27.06
CA PRO A 261 -5.48 2.83 28.24
C PRO A 261 -6.94 2.49 28.58
N LYS A 262 -7.26 2.49 29.87
CA LYS A 262 -8.65 2.31 30.34
C LYS A 262 -9.52 3.52 30.01
N GLU A 263 -8.95 4.70 30.20
CA GLU A 263 -9.56 6.00 29.92
C GLU A 263 -8.70 6.76 28.89
N PRO A 264 -9.30 7.63 28.05
CA PRO A 264 -8.54 8.41 27.09
C PRO A 264 -7.45 9.26 27.76
N ILE A 265 -6.19 9.02 27.40
CA ILE A 265 -5.05 9.82 27.87
C ILE A 265 -4.67 10.79 26.78
N ARG A 266 -4.78 12.09 27.06
CA ARG A 266 -4.34 13.13 26.12
C ARG A 266 -2.81 13.13 26.01
N ALA A 267 -2.33 13.19 24.78
CA ALA A 267 -0.93 13.37 24.45
C ALA A 267 -0.75 14.56 23.52
N GLU A 268 0.41 15.20 23.61
CA GLU A 268 0.83 16.29 22.73
C GLU A 268 2.10 15.88 21.99
N ILE A 269 2.13 16.15 20.68
CA ILE A 269 3.27 15.91 19.80
C ILE A 269 3.73 17.28 19.30
N ARG A 270 4.99 17.64 19.55
CA ARG A 270 5.56 18.94 19.19
C ARG A 270 6.70 18.77 18.19
N LYS A 271 6.61 19.50 17.07
CA LYS A 271 7.65 19.60 16.03
C LYS A 271 7.87 21.08 15.70
N GLY A 272 9.00 21.64 16.15
CA GLY A 272 9.26 23.07 16.03
C GLY A 272 8.20 23.91 16.75
N ASN A 273 7.49 24.77 16.01
CA ASN A 273 6.41 25.62 16.53
C ASN A 273 5.01 24.99 16.40
N HIS A 274 4.92 23.77 15.84
CA HIS A 274 3.65 23.07 15.67
C HIS A 274 3.43 22.09 16.82
N THR A 275 2.23 22.13 17.40
CA THR A 275 1.78 21.19 18.43
C THR A 275 0.49 20.53 17.98
N LEU A 276 0.50 19.21 17.94
CA LEU A 276 -0.66 18.38 17.68
C LEU A 276 -1.11 17.74 19.00
N SER A 277 -2.42 17.68 19.22
CA SER A 277 -3.01 16.99 20.36
C SER A 277 -3.74 15.76 19.87
N GLY A 278 -3.61 14.67 20.61
CA GLY A 278 -4.29 13.42 20.34
C GLY A 278 -4.60 12.64 21.61
N SER A 279 -5.15 11.45 21.43
CA SER A 279 -5.41 10.50 22.51
C SER A 279 -4.56 9.26 22.31
N ILE A 280 -3.93 8.76 23.39
CA ILE A 280 -3.15 7.53 23.35
C ILE A 280 -4.07 6.35 23.05
N THR A 281 -3.75 5.59 22.00
CA THR A 281 -4.40 4.32 21.65
C THR A 281 -3.76 3.14 22.37
N ASP A 282 -2.43 3.17 22.50
CA ASP A 282 -1.63 2.12 23.12
C ASP A 282 -0.29 2.68 23.63
N ILE A 283 0.24 2.08 24.69
CA ILE A 283 1.50 2.50 25.31
C ILE A 283 2.37 1.31 25.70
N SER A 284 3.69 1.45 25.53
CA SER A 284 4.71 0.60 26.14
C SER A 284 5.94 1.42 26.55
N VAL A 285 6.90 0.76 27.19
CA VAL A 285 8.18 1.40 27.56
C VAL A 285 9.04 1.81 26.34
N GLY A 286 8.75 1.30 25.13
CA GLY A 286 9.50 1.63 23.90
C GLY A 286 8.74 2.50 22.89
N GLY A 287 7.49 2.85 23.16
CA GLY A 287 6.71 3.69 22.25
C GLY A 287 5.25 3.88 22.65
N VAL A 288 4.58 4.77 21.92
CA VAL A 288 3.19 5.14 22.13
C VAL A 288 2.48 5.30 20.79
N GLY A 289 1.28 4.74 20.67
CA GLY A 289 0.36 5.02 19.58
C GLY A 289 -0.58 6.15 19.96
N ILE A 290 -0.72 7.16 19.11
CA ILE A 290 -1.58 8.32 19.36
C ILE A 290 -2.55 8.49 18.19
N TYR A 291 -3.83 8.57 18.48
CA TYR A 291 -4.85 8.99 17.53
C TYR A 291 -4.96 10.51 17.50
N THR A 292 -4.91 11.09 16.30
CA THR A 292 -5.07 12.53 16.04
C THR A 292 -5.99 12.76 14.86
N LYS A 293 -6.65 13.92 14.78
CA LYS A 293 -7.52 14.29 13.65
C LYS A 293 -6.73 14.75 12.42
N ASP A 294 -5.55 15.32 12.65
CA ASP A 294 -4.66 15.85 11.62
C ASP A 294 -3.22 15.53 12.00
N THR A 295 -2.39 15.37 10.98
CA THR A 295 -0.97 15.08 11.09
C THR A 295 -0.11 16.32 10.89
N GLY A 296 -0.68 17.42 10.39
CA GLY A 296 0.04 18.65 10.11
C GLY A 296 1.28 18.38 9.26
N GLU A 297 2.46 18.69 9.79
CA GLU A 297 3.75 18.48 9.12
C GLU A 297 4.48 17.19 9.55
N LEU A 298 3.80 16.26 10.22
CA LEU A 298 4.42 14.99 10.62
C LEU A 298 4.62 14.09 9.41
N SER A 299 5.81 13.53 9.29
CA SER A 299 6.14 12.44 8.38
C SER A 299 6.91 11.35 9.10
N GLU A 300 6.92 10.13 8.54
CA GLU A 300 7.77 9.06 9.05
C GLU A 300 9.24 9.47 9.12
N GLY A 301 9.94 8.98 10.14
CA GLY A 301 11.33 9.32 10.44
C GLY A 301 11.54 10.66 11.14
N ASN A 302 10.50 11.49 11.32
CA ASN A 302 10.64 12.75 12.04
C ASN A 302 10.99 12.55 13.51
N LEU A 303 11.91 13.37 14.02
CA LEU A 303 12.16 13.53 15.45
C LEU A 303 11.19 14.58 16.00
N VAL A 304 10.48 14.24 17.07
CA VAL A 304 9.45 15.06 17.72
C VAL A 304 9.60 14.98 19.23
N GLU A 305 9.04 15.95 19.94
CA GLU A 305 8.86 15.85 21.39
C GLU A 305 7.43 15.36 21.66
N VAL A 306 7.29 14.33 22.49
CA VAL A 306 5.99 13.82 22.94
C VAL A 306 5.84 14.06 24.43
N SER A 307 4.65 14.50 24.86
CA SER A 307 4.31 14.66 26.27
C SER A 307 2.92 14.13 26.60
N PHE A 308 2.80 13.39 27.70
CA PHE A 308 1.55 12.88 28.24
C PHE A 308 1.67 12.66 29.76
N ARG A 309 0.54 12.54 30.44
CA ARG A 309 0.48 12.33 31.89
C ARG A 309 -0.13 10.99 32.24
N LEU A 310 0.59 10.21 33.03
CA LEU A 310 0.15 8.97 33.66
C LEU A 310 -0.13 9.21 35.15
N PRO A 311 -0.81 8.29 35.86
CA PRO A 311 -1.13 8.47 37.28
C PRO A 311 0.08 8.76 38.18
N LYS A 312 1.23 8.15 37.88
CA LYS A 312 2.46 8.28 38.67
C LYS A 312 3.39 9.42 38.21
N GLY A 313 3.07 10.11 37.12
CA GLY A 313 3.88 11.23 36.67
C GLY A 313 3.69 11.63 35.21
N GLU A 314 4.41 12.68 34.84
CA GLU A 314 4.44 13.20 33.47
C GLU A 314 5.60 12.58 32.70
N VAL A 315 5.33 12.15 31.47
CA VAL A 315 6.32 11.65 30.53
C VAL A 315 6.47 12.69 29.45
N LYS A 316 7.68 13.24 29.34
CA LYS A 316 8.07 14.18 28.28
C LYS A 316 9.42 13.74 27.72
N THR A 317 9.46 13.41 26.44
CA THR A 317 10.65 12.81 25.82
C THR A 317 10.70 13.08 24.32
N GLU A 318 11.89 12.95 23.74
CA GLU A 318 12.05 12.88 22.29
C GLU A 318 11.60 11.51 21.77
N ALA A 319 10.99 11.50 20.59
CA ALA A 319 10.47 10.31 19.94
C ALA A 319 10.62 10.42 18.41
N VAL A 320 10.71 9.26 17.75
CA VAL A 320 10.74 9.16 16.30
C VAL A 320 9.39 8.64 15.80
N VAL A 321 8.82 9.33 14.81
CA VAL A 321 7.63 8.87 14.08
C VAL A 321 7.99 7.62 13.28
N LYS A 322 7.41 6.48 13.64
CA LYS A 322 7.67 5.18 12.98
C LYS A 322 6.66 4.85 11.89
N HIS A 323 5.40 5.19 12.08
CA HIS A 323 4.33 5.01 11.09
C HIS A 323 3.25 6.07 11.28
N LEU A 324 2.56 6.36 10.19
CA LEU A 324 1.47 7.33 10.14
C LEU A 324 0.36 6.76 9.26
N ASP A 325 -0.61 6.11 9.90
CA ASP A 325 -1.66 5.37 9.23
C ASP A 325 -2.98 6.15 9.26
N ALA A 326 -3.69 6.22 8.14
CA ALA A 326 -5.06 6.70 8.13
C ALA A 326 -5.94 5.74 8.95
N TYR A 327 -6.68 6.28 9.91
CA TYR A 327 -7.50 5.49 10.83
C TYR A 327 -8.83 6.20 11.09
N GLU A 328 -9.94 5.57 10.68
CA GLU A 328 -11.29 6.15 10.71
C GLU A 328 -11.31 7.58 10.11
N ASN A 329 -11.71 8.58 10.91
CA ASN A 329 -11.79 10.00 10.52
C ASN A 329 -10.53 10.79 10.93
N GLY A 330 -9.38 10.14 11.06
CA GLY A 330 -8.12 10.75 11.48
C GLY A 330 -6.92 9.88 11.15
N PHE A 331 -5.91 9.94 12.02
CA PHE A 331 -4.63 9.27 11.83
C PHE A 331 -4.16 8.63 13.12
N ARG A 332 -3.58 7.44 13.02
CA ARG A 332 -2.82 6.78 14.09
C ARG A 332 -1.33 7.06 13.85
N VAL A 333 -0.72 7.79 14.77
CA VAL A 333 0.70 8.11 14.77
C VAL A 333 1.42 7.18 15.74
N GLY A 334 2.30 6.33 15.21
CA GLY A 334 3.15 5.46 16.01
C GLY A 334 4.47 6.13 16.33
N LEU A 335 4.73 6.39 17.61
CA LEU A 335 5.97 6.99 18.09
C LEU A 335 6.82 5.93 18.81
N SER A 336 8.13 5.99 18.61
CA SER A 336 9.11 5.19 19.36
C SER A 336 10.08 6.12 20.08
N TYR A 337 10.38 5.81 21.33
CA TYR A 337 11.25 6.61 22.18
C TYR A 337 12.19 5.73 22.99
N GLU A 338 13.23 6.36 23.52
CA GLU A 338 14.08 5.81 24.58
C GLU A 338 13.84 6.66 25.84
N LEU A 339 13.46 6.02 26.93
CA LEU A 339 13.13 6.70 28.19
C LEU A 339 14.36 6.71 29.11
N ASP A 340 14.49 7.77 29.90
CA ASP A 340 15.36 7.72 31.08
C ASP A 340 14.75 6.83 32.17
N LEU A 341 15.59 6.39 33.12
CA LEU A 341 15.19 5.44 34.18
C LEU A 341 13.91 5.85 34.91
N ARG A 342 13.71 7.14 35.18
CA ARG A 342 12.54 7.62 35.93
C ARG A 342 11.27 7.54 35.08
N LYS A 343 11.33 7.96 33.81
CA LYS A 343 10.17 7.88 32.91
C LYS A 343 9.86 6.44 32.54
N GLU A 344 10.88 5.60 32.38
CA GLU A 344 10.74 4.17 32.15
C GLU A 344 9.99 3.51 33.31
N GLU A 345 10.36 3.82 34.57
CA GLU A 345 9.65 3.34 35.76
C GLU A 345 8.17 3.76 35.74
N ILE A 346 7.87 5.04 35.46
CA ILE A 346 6.48 5.55 35.38
C ILE A 346 5.66 4.78 34.32
N VAL A 347 6.23 4.57 33.14
CA VAL A 347 5.53 3.88 32.04
C VAL A 347 5.41 2.38 32.31
N SER A 348 6.48 1.74 32.81
CA SER A 348 6.51 0.32 33.13
C SER A 348 5.47 -0.03 34.20
N ASP A 349 5.40 0.75 35.27
CA ASP A 349 4.41 0.60 36.32
C ASP A 349 2.98 0.67 35.77
N TYR A 350 2.70 1.69 34.96
CA TYR A 350 1.38 1.83 34.34
C TYR A 350 1.04 0.66 33.42
N VAL A 351 1.98 0.22 32.59
CA VAL A 351 1.80 -0.93 31.67
C VAL A 351 1.52 -2.20 32.47
N MET A 352 2.28 -2.48 33.53
CA MET A 352 2.05 -3.65 34.38
C MET A 352 0.70 -3.60 35.10
N GLU A 353 0.37 -2.48 35.72
CA GLU A 353 -0.92 -2.29 36.41
C GLU A 353 -2.08 -2.51 35.43
N ARG A 354 -2.02 -1.90 34.25
CA ARG A 354 -3.07 -2.04 33.23
C ARG A 354 -3.14 -3.47 32.67
N GLN A 355 -2.03 -4.18 32.50
CA GLN A 355 -2.06 -5.60 32.12
C GLN A 355 -2.79 -6.45 33.15
N PHE A 356 -2.51 -6.25 34.45
CA PHE A 356 -3.20 -6.98 35.51
C PHE A 356 -4.69 -6.66 35.54
N GLU A 357 -5.09 -5.40 35.33
CA GLU A 357 -6.48 -5.02 35.20
C GLU A 357 -7.15 -5.73 34.03
N ILE A 358 -6.53 -5.69 32.85
CA ILE A 358 -7.03 -6.36 31.64
C ILE A 358 -7.23 -7.86 31.91
N LEU A 359 -6.26 -8.53 32.50
CA LEU A 359 -6.38 -9.96 32.83
C LEU A 359 -7.49 -10.25 33.86
N ARG A 360 -7.77 -9.31 34.79
CA ARG A 360 -8.89 -9.42 35.72
C ARG A 360 -10.24 -9.22 35.05
N GLU A 361 -10.35 -8.25 34.13
CA GLU A 361 -11.55 -8.03 33.31
C GLU A 361 -11.94 -9.35 32.61
N LEU A 362 -10.98 -10.09 32.08
CA LEU A 362 -11.24 -11.35 31.38
C LEU A 362 -11.67 -12.52 32.27
N LYS A 363 -11.24 -12.55 33.55
CA LYS A 363 -11.58 -13.62 34.50
C LYS A 363 -12.89 -13.38 35.27
N GLY A 364 -13.34 -12.13 35.36
CA GLY A 364 -14.49 -11.71 36.16
C GLY A 364 -15.75 -11.37 35.36
N SER A 365 -15.74 -11.62 34.04
CA SER A 365 -16.85 -11.33 33.12
C SER A 365 -17.77 -12.52 32.92
#